data_AF-A0A1H0E826-F1
#
_entry.id   AF-A0A1H0E826-F1
#
_cell.length_a   1.000
_cell.length_b   1.000
_cell.length_c   1.000
_cell.angle_alpha   90.00
_cell.angle_beta   90.00
_cell.angle_gamma   90.00
#
_symmetry.space_group_name_H-M   'P 1'
#
loop_
_entity.id
_entity.type
_entity.pdbx_description
1 polymer ?
#
loop_
_entity_poly.entity_id
_entity_poly.type
_entity_poly.pdbx_seq_one_letter_code
_entity_poly.pdbx_strand_id
1 'polypeptide(L)'
;MLGFLLLFTTAFFSHSFASVQKPDSAATEEELVFTEVGSAQDSAANNIVKDTVKKATTVDKTVEKQQPLAASGTSEKDKTLWETFIAGLLGGFIAFLMPCIFPMVPLTVSYFTKRAGSRQKGIGQAFIYGVSIIVIYVAFGLLITAIFGSAKLNELSASGWFNFFFFLLLVIFAISFFGAFEITLPSSFVNKIDQKADDSKGLGGIFFMAASLALVSFSCTGPIIGTLLVQASSKGEYLAPAIGMFGFALALALPFTLSAIFPGFLSAMPKSGGWLNSVKVCLGFLELALALKFLSAADLVWHWEWFDREIFLALWIIIFILMGVYILGKIKFSHDSDVPYVSVPRLFFAILSLSFAVYLVPGLWGAPVNILSGIAPPMNTQDFILNGNGASVSGSPSGFPATVKYSETLKPPVGFHSFFDLDEGLAYAKQVNKPVLIDFTGHACVNCRKMEDKVWIDKEVGRLIKEEYVLIQLYVDERNIKMPKEKVHYSEVLRTTTDDLGRWNGDFQATKYVSNSQPFYVLAGHDLNPLVKPQGAIFDAKEYAAYLQSGLDKFKNAGKPNE
;
A
#
# COMPACT_ATOMS: atom_id res chain seq x y z
N MET A 1 -2.00 15.91 4.53
CA MET A 1 -1.53 15.44 5.86
C MET A 1 -0.06 15.00 5.86
N LEU A 2 0.47 14.37 4.80
CA LEU A 2 1.93 14.13 4.66
C LEU A 2 2.77 15.41 4.79
N GLY A 3 2.30 16.53 4.22
CA GLY A 3 2.98 17.83 4.34
C GLY A 3 3.00 18.41 5.75
N PHE A 4 2.00 18.10 6.59
CA PHE A 4 1.95 18.57 7.98
C PHE A 4 2.85 17.73 8.88
N LEU A 5 2.98 16.42 8.62
CA LEU A 5 3.94 15.55 9.29
C LEU A 5 5.40 15.89 8.91
N LEU A 6 5.65 16.25 7.64
CA LEU A 6 6.97 16.68 7.14
C LEU A 6 7.41 18.06 7.67
N LEU A 7 6.46 18.99 7.85
CA LEU A 7 6.73 20.29 8.49
C LEU A 7 6.97 20.15 10.01
N PHE A 8 6.40 19.13 10.64
CA PHE A 8 6.58 18.91 12.08
C PHE A 8 7.93 18.26 12.41
N THR A 9 8.46 17.40 11.54
CA THR A 9 9.77 16.77 11.72
C THR A 9 10.92 17.76 11.52
N THR A 10 10.80 18.71 10.59
CA THR A 10 11.79 19.78 10.45
C THR A 10 11.81 20.70 11.67
N ALA A 11 10.63 21.08 12.19
CA ALA A 11 10.52 21.91 13.41
C ALA A 11 11.05 21.20 14.67
N PHE A 12 10.84 19.89 14.80
CA PHE A 12 11.36 19.09 15.93
C PHE A 12 12.88 18.92 15.89
N PHE A 13 13.49 18.82 14.69
CA PHE A 13 14.94 18.76 14.55
C PHE A 13 15.62 20.13 14.75
N SER A 14 14.97 21.23 14.40
CA SER A 14 15.52 22.58 14.61
C SER A 14 15.63 22.98 16.09
N HIS A 15 14.73 22.50 16.95
CA HIS A 15 14.75 22.81 18.38
C HIS A 15 15.83 22.05 19.18
N SER A 16 16.40 20.96 18.64
CA SER A 16 17.45 20.19 19.30
C SER A 16 18.85 20.83 19.23
N PHE A 17 19.01 21.96 18.54
CA PHE A 17 20.31 22.68 18.43
C PHE A 17 20.38 24.01 19.19
N ALA A 18 19.32 24.44 19.88
CA ALA A 18 19.29 25.73 20.56
C ALA A 18 19.46 25.59 22.08
N SER A 19 20.69 25.36 22.52
CA SER A 19 21.15 25.77 23.86
C SER A 19 22.65 25.58 23.97
N VAL A 20 23.43 26.65 23.81
CA VAL A 20 24.53 27.06 24.70
C VAL A 20 25.00 28.46 24.25
N GLN A 21 25.34 29.29 25.25
CA GLN A 21 26.06 30.57 25.24
C GLN A 21 25.29 31.91 25.16
N LYS A 22 25.34 32.60 26.30
CA LYS A 22 25.43 34.06 26.50
C LYS A 22 26.38 34.29 27.70
N PRO A 23 26.93 35.50 27.94
CA PRO A 23 27.14 36.65 27.04
C PRO A 23 28.61 37.12 27.04
N ASP A 24 29.01 37.97 26.10
CA ASP A 24 29.81 39.17 26.39
C ASP A 24 29.80 40.14 25.20
N SER A 25 30.01 41.41 25.54
CA SER A 25 29.55 42.61 24.84
C SER A 25 30.63 43.28 23.97
N ALA A 26 30.14 44.10 23.04
CA ALA A 26 30.73 45.30 22.42
C ALA A 26 31.49 45.22 21.08
N ALA A 27 31.09 46.18 20.22
CA ALA A 27 31.85 46.93 19.19
C ALA A 27 31.58 46.63 17.69
N THR A 28 30.72 47.49 17.11
CA THR A 28 30.84 48.32 15.87
C THR A 28 31.24 47.76 14.49
N GLU A 29 30.30 47.99 13.55
CA GLU A 29 30.32 48.43 12.13
C GLU A 29 31.63 48.40 11.28
N GLU A 30 31.50 47.82 10.07
CA GLU A 30 31.80 48.35 8.70
C GLU A 30 31.89 47.15 7.72
N GLU A 31 30.94 46.95 6.79
CA GLU A 31 30.83 47.50 5.43
C GLU A 31 31.22 46.43 4.37
N LEU A 32 30.31 46.14 3.43
CA LEU A 32 30.54 46.05 1.95
C LEU A 32 29.45 45.21 1.23
N VAL A 33 28.39 45.94 0.85
CA VAL A 33 27.71 46.07 -0.46
C VAL A 33 27.53 44.84 -1.38
N PHE A 34 26.25 44.59 -1.69
CA PHE A 34 25.68 43.78 -2.76
C PHE A 34 25.61 44.53 -4.11
N THR A 35 25.64 43.79 -5.23
CA THR A 35 25.09 44.27 -6.52
C THR A 35 24.25 43.18 -7.19
N GLU A 36 22.95 43.46 -7.32
CA GLU A 36 22.02 42.84 -8.28
C GLU A 36 21.86 43.77 -9.50
N VAL A 37 21.80 43.22 -10.71
CA VAL A 37 20.99 43.64 -11.89
C VAL A 37 21.01 42.44 -12.86
N GLY A 38 19.98 41.94 -13.55
CA GLY A 38 18.59 42.31 -13.75
C GLY A 38 18.04 41.54 -14.98
N SER A 39 16.81 41.05 -14.87
CA SER A 39 15.75 40.70 -15.84
C SER A 39 16.01 40.04 -17.21
N ALA A 40 15.11 39.11 -17.52
CA ALA A 40 14.79 38.56 -18.84
C ALA A 40 13.90 39.49 -19.68
N GLN A 41 14.32 39.78 -20.91
CA GLN A 41 13.52 39.84 -22.15
C GLN A 41 14.36 40.51 -23.25
N ASP A 42 14.88 39.72 -24.18
CA ASP A 42 15.00 40.11 -25.58
C ASP A 42 15.08 38.86 -26.46
N SER A 43 14.10 38.76 -27.35
CA SER A 43 13.91 37.67 -28.29
C SER A 43 14.80 37.82 -29.52
N ALA A 44 15.17 36.66 -30.08
CA ALA A 44 15.29 36.38 -31.52
C ALA A 44 16.37 37.11 -32.36
N ALA A 45 17.37 36.33 -32.81
CA ALA A 45 17.76 36.27 -34.23
C ALA A 45 18.73 35.11 -34.52
N ASN A 46 18.54 34.52 -35.70
CA ASN A 46 19.47 33.74 -36.53
C ASN A 46 19.65 32.22 -36.33
N ASN A 47 18.86 31.52 -37.15
CA ASN A 47 19.09 30.20 -37.76
C ASN A 47 20.34 30.13 -38.66
N ILE A 48 20.59 28.89 -39.13
CA ILE A 48 21.37 28.42 -40.31
C ILE A 48 22.80 27.98 -39.91
N VAL A 49 23.15 26.68 -39.96
CA VAL A 49 23.46 25.91 -41.20
C VAL A 49 23.02 24.43 -41.10
N LYS A 50 22.43 23.94 -42.20
CA LYS A 50 22.14 22.55 -42.56
C LYS A 50 23.42 21.78 -42.89
N ASP A 51 23.43 20.48 -42.63
CA ASP A 51 24.07 19.54 -43.55
C ASP A 51 23.16 18.36 -43.89
N THR A 52 23.15 18.03 -45.18
CA THR A 52 22.23 17.09 -45.84
C THR A 52 23.08 16.03 -46.54
N VAL A 53 22.79 14.74 -46.34
CA VAL A 53 23.04 13.72 -47.39
C VAL A 53 21.87 12.73 -47.45
N LYS A 54 21.27 12.68 -48.64
CA LYS A 54 20.22 11.78 -49.17
C LYS A 54 20.85 10.43 -49.58
N LYS A 55 20.23 9.28 -49.25
CA LYS A 55 19.25 8.47 -50.03
C LYS A 55 19.87 7.41 -50.95
N ALA A 56 19.49 6.14 -50.76
CA ALA A 56 19.18 5.21 -51.85
C ALA A 56 18.26 4.07 -51.36
N THR A 57 17.30 3.74 -52.21
CA THR A 57 16.15 2.86 -52.02
C THR A 57 16.44 1.47 -52.60
N THR A 58 15.97 0.40 -51.96
CA THR A 58 15.56 -0.83 -52.66
C THR A 58 14.35 -1.45 -51.96
N VAL A 59 13.35 -1.76 -52.78
CA VAL A 59 12.10 -2.43 -52.47
C VAL A 59 12.37 -3.92 -52.35
N ASP A 60 11.86 -4.59 -51.31
CA ASP A 60 11.38 -5.95 -51.47
C ASP A 60 10.16 -6.22 -50.60
N LYS A 61 9.18 -6.91 -51.18
CA LYS A 61 7.92 -7.31 -50.56
C LYS A 61 8.18 -8.59 -49.77
N THR A 62 7.81 -8.62 -48.50
CA THR A 62 7.52 -9.88 -47.82
C THR A 62 6.46 -9.69 -46.75
N VAL A 63 5.53 -10.63 -46.73
CA VAL A 63 4.28 -10.68 -45.98
C VAL A 63 4.57 -10.67 -44.47
N GLU A 64 4.12 -9.64 -43.75
CA GLU A 64 4.22 -9.60 -42.28
C GLU A 64 2.89 -10.02 -41.63
N LYS A 65 2.99 -11.12 -40.89
CA LYS A 65 1.96 -11.77 -40.09
C LYS A 65 1.67 -10.89 -38.87
N GLN A 66 0.41 -10.47 -38.69
CA GLN A 66 -0.04 -9.70 -37.53
C GLN A 66 0.34 -10.40 -36.21
N GLN A 67 1.19 -9.74 -35.40
CA GLN A 67 1.43 -10.05 -33.99
C GLN A 67 0.35 -9.39 -33.12
N PRO A 68 -0.11 -10.05 -32.03
CA PRO A 68 -0.99 -9.43 -31.05
C PRO A 68 -0.30 -8.27 -30.35
N LEU A 69 -1.02 -7.17 -30.21
CA LEU A 69 -0.61 -5.92 -29.56
C LEU A 69 -0.09 -6.20 -28.14
N ALA A 70 1.24 -6.24 -27.99
CA ALA A 70 1.90 -6.25 -26.69
C ALA A 70 1.65 -4.93 -25.97
N ALA A 71 1.35 -5.04 -24.67
CA ALA A 71 0.93 -3.97 -23.78
C ALA A 71 2.01 -2.87 -23.59
N SER A 72 2.11 -1.92 -24.52
CA SER A 72 2.95 -0.72 -24.37
C SER A 72 2.16 0.44 -23.80
N GLY A 73 2.65 0.95 -22.65
CA GLY A 73 2.09 2.09 -21.92
C GLY A 73 2.16 3.34 -22.77
N THR A 74 1.16 4.21 -22.62
CA THR A 74 1.22 5.58 -23.11
C THR A 74 2.56 6.22 -22.78
N SER A 75 3.07 6.97 -23.76
CA SER A 75 4.26 7.80 -23.68
C SER A 75 4.08 8.89 -22.61
N GLU A 76 4.33 8.51 -21.36
CA GLU A 76 4.66 9.39 -20.25
C GLU A 76 6.13 9.12 -19.98
N LYS A 77 6.97 10.16 -20.10
CA LYS A 77 8.45 10.14 -19.97
C LYS A 77 8.97 8.89 -19.26
N ASP A 78 9.75 8.06 -19.97
CA ASP A 78 10.41 6.86 -19.44
C ASP A 78 10.96 7.10 -18.03
N LYS A 79 10.17 6.73 -17.02
CA LYS A 79 10.54 6.85 -15.62
C LYS A 79 11.69 5.88 -15.38
N THR A 80 12.91 6.41 -15.43
CA THR A 80 14.17 5.67 -15.46
C THR A 80 14.29 4.73 -14.26
N LEU A 81 15.12 3.67 -14.33
CA LEU A 81 15.38 2.77 -13.18
C LEU A 81 15.74 3.53 -11.88
N TRP A 82 16.32 4.72 -12.04
CA TRP A 82 16.59 5.69 -10.97
C TRP A 82 15.33 6.19 -10.25
N GLU A 83 14.23 6.44 -10.96
CA GLU A 83 12.97 6.86 -10.33
C GLU A 83 12.34 5.72 -9.53
N THR A 84 12.42 4.48 -10.02
CA THR A 84 11.98 3.30 -9.26
C THR A 84 12.81 3.12 -7.99
N PHE A 85 14.12 3.37 -8.05
CA PHE A 85 14.98 3.39 -6.87
C PHE A 85 14.58 4.48 -5.87
N ILE A 86 14.35 5.71 -6.33
CA ILE A 86 13.92 6.83 -5.48
C ILE A 86 12.55 6.55 -4.85
N ALA A 87 11.60 6.01 -5.62
CA ALA A 87 10.29 5.64 -5.12
C ALA A 87 10.40 4.55 -4.03
N GLY A 88 11.26 3.55 -4.25
CA GLY A 88 11.58 2.54 -3.24
C GLY A 88 12.20 3.15 -1.98
N LEU A 89 13.19 4.02 -2.15
CA LEU A 89 13.87 4.73 -1.05
C LEU A 89 12.89 5.56 -0.20
N LEU A 90 12.01 6.34 -0.84
CA LEU A 90 10.95 7.09 -0.16
C LEU A 90 9.97 6.16 0.55
N GLY A 91 9.56 5.07 -0.11
CA GLY A 91 8.70 4.06 0.48
C GLY A 91 9.31 3.42 1.73
N GLY A 92 10.62 3.16 1.73
CA GLY A 92 11.34 2.59 2.87
C GLY A 92 11.44 3.56 4.06
N PHE A 93 11.62 4.86 3.81
CA PHE A 93 11.59 5.86 4.89
C PHE A 93 10.19 6.02 5.49
N ILE A 94 9.13 5.97 4.67
CA ILE A 94 7.75 5.96 5.16
C ILE A 94 7.48 4.69 5.96
N ALA A 95 7.96 3.54 5.48
CA ALA A 95 7.85 2.26 6.17
C ALA A 95 8.47 2.30 7.57
N PHE A 96 9.65 2.91 7.73
CA PHE A 96 10.30 3.03 9.04
C PHE A 96 9.42 3.69 10.12
N LEU A 97 8.53 4.59 9.74
CA LEU A 97 7.59 5.28 10.64
C LEU A 97 6.34 4.45 10.96
N MET A 98 6.14 3.29 10.33
CA MET A 98 4.98 2.46 10.57
C MET A 98 5.04 1.76 11.94
N PRO A 99 3.88 1.54 12.57
CA PRO A 99 3.78 1.11 13.96
C PRO A 99 4.42 -0.25 14.24
N CYS A 100 4.59 -1.14 13.24
CA CYS A 100 5.21 -2.45 13.46
C CYS A 100 6.76 -2.43 13.39
N ILE A 101 7.36 -1.36 12.83
CA ILE A 101 8.81 -1.27 12.60
C ILE A 101 9.48 -0.39 13.64
N PHE A 102 8.88 0.76 13.94
CA PHE A 102 9.42 1.73 14.89
C PHE A 102 9.72 1.14 16.29
N PRO A 103 8.86 0.29 16.90
CA PRO A 103 9.12 -0.30 18.21
C PRO A 103 10.30 -1.26 18.25
N MET A 104 10.76 -1.76 17.11
CA MET A 104 11.94 -2.63 17.05
C MET A 104 13.23 -1.83 17.23
N VAL A 105 13.24 -0.50 17.03
CA VAL A 105 14.46 0.32 17.15
C VAL A 105 15.07 0.24 18.55
N PRO A 106 14.32 0.44 19.66
CA PRO A 106 14.87 0.23 21.00
C PRO A 106 15.37 -1.20 21.26
N LEU A 107 14.70 -2.21 20.70
CA LEU A 107 15.10 -3.62 20.86
C LEU A 107 16.43 -3.90 20.14
N THR A 108 16.57 -3.43 18.90
CA THR A 108 17.82 -3.49 18.13
C THR A 108 18.95 -2.79 18.87
N VAL A 109 18.70 -1.59 19.40
CA VAL A 109 19.75 -0.85 20.11
C VAL A 109 20.12 -1.55 21.41
N SER A 110 19.16 -1.97 22.23
CA SER A 110 19.42 -2.72 23.46
C SER A 110 20.26 -3.97 23.20
N TYR A 111 19.98 -4.68 22.11
CA TYR A 111 20.74 -5.86 21.70
C TYR A 111 22.21 -5.51 21.40
N PHE A 112 22.48 -4.47 20.61
CA PHE A 112 23.86 -4.07 20.27
C PHE A 112 24.58 -3.39 21.44
N THR A 113 23.89 -2.64 22.30
CA THR A 113 24.51 -1.98 23.47
C THR A 113 24.88 -2.96 24.58
N LYS A 114 24.09 -4.02 24.78
CA LYS A 114 24.39 -5.05 25.80
C LYS A 114 25.44 -6.07 25.32
N ARG A 115 25.65 -6.20 24.00
CA ARG A 115 26.52 -7.22 23.39
C ARG A 115 27.86 -6.67 22.88
N ALA A 116 27.98 -5.37 22.64
CA ALA A 116 29.22 -4.77 22.14
C ALA A 116 30.27 -4.67 23.26
N GLY A 117 31.09 -5.71 23.43
CA GLY A 117 32.25 -5.67 24.34
C GLY A 117 33.27 -4.57 23.98
N SER A 118 33.29 -4.08 22.73
CA SER A 118 34.04 -2.88 22.33
C SER A 118 33.30 -2.10 21.23
N ARG A 119 33.52 -0.78 21.16
CA ARG A 119 32.86 0.14 20.20
C ARG A 119 33.06 -0.30 18.73
N GLN A 120 34.28 -0.73 18.37
CA GLN A 120 34.59 -1.20 17.01
C GLN A 120 33.86 -2.50 16.65
N LYS A 121 33.74 -3.45 17.59
CA LYS A 121 32.98 -4.69 17.36
C LYS A 121 31.48 -4.40 17.22
N GLY A 122 30.95 -3.45 17.99
CA GLY A 122 29.56 -3.00 17.87
C GLY A 122 29.24 -2.39 16.49
N ILE A 123 30.12 -1.54 15.98
CA ILE A 123 29.96 -0.92 14.64
C ILE A 123 30.01 -1.99 13.53
N GLY A 124 30.95 -2.94 13.61
CA GLY A 124 31.03 -4.04 12.64
C GLY A 124 29.76 -4.91 12.63
N GLN A 125 29.24 -5.25 13.82
CA GLN A 125 28.01 -6.02 13.95
C GLN A 125 26.77 -5.25 13.46
N ALA A 126 26.69 -3.94 13.72
CA ALA A 126 25.63 -3.07 13.21
C ALA A 126 25.64 -2.98 11.68
N PHE A 127 26.83 -2.86 11.07
CA PHE A 127 26.94 -2.85 9.61
C PHE A 127 26.50 -4.19 8.99
N ILE A 128 26.92 -5.31 9.57
CA ILE A 128 26.49 -6.65 9.15
C ILE A 128 24.96 -6.79 9.29
N TYR A 129 24.36 -6.24 10.33
CA TYR A 129 22.92 -6.20 10.51
C TYR A 129 22.21 -5.42 9.40
N GLY A 130 22.67 -4.21 9.09
CA GLY A 130 22.14 -3.41 7.98
C GLY A 130 22.24 -4.13 6.64
N VAL A 131 23.40 -4.71 6.33
CA VAL A 131 23.59 -5.52 5.12
C VAL A 131 22.67 -6.74 5.10
N SER A 132 22.47 -7.39 6.25
CA SER A 132 21.56 -8.54 6.37
C SER A 132 20.12 -8.14 6.07
N ILE A 133 19.65 -6.98 6.56
CA ILE A 133 18.32 -6.45 6.22
C ILE A 133 18.18 -6.28 4.70
N ILE A 134 19.17 -5.65 4.05
CA ILE A 134 19.16 -5.41 2.60
C ILE A 134 19.10 -6.73 1.84
N VAL A 135 19.99 -7.66 2.17
CA VAL A 135 20.05 -8.97 1.51
C VAL A 135 18.75 -9.74 1.72
N ILE A 136 18.22 -9.77 2.95
CA ILE A 136 16.98 -10.49 3.24
C ILE A 136 15.82 -9.87 2.48
N TYR A 137 15.63 -8.56 2.46
CA TYR A 137 14.50 -7.95 1.75
C TYR A 137 14.57 -8.13 0.24
N VAL A 138 15.75 -7.93 -0.36
CA VAL A 138 15.95 -8.14 -1.80
C VAL A 138 15.79 -9.61 -2.15
N ALA A 139 16.37 -10.51 -1.34
CA ALA A 139 16.21 -11.94 -1.51
C ALA A 139 14.75 -12.34 -1.33
N PHE A 140 14.02 -11.84 -0.34
CA PHE A 140 12.61 -12.16 -0.13
C PHE A 140 11.77 -11.67 -1.31
N GLY A 141 11.98 -10.44 -1.79
CA GLY A 141 11.30 -9.92 -2.98
C GLY A 141 11.57 -10.74 -4.24
N LEU A 142 12.83 -11.12 -4.49
CA LEU A 142 13.22 -11.89 -5.68
C LEU A 142 12.86 -13.38 -5.58
N LEU A 143 13.18 -14.02 -4.46
CA LEU A 143 12.92 -15.43 -4.17
C LEU A 143 11.43 -15.70 -4.22
N ILE A 144 10.63 -14.83 -3.62
CA ILE A 144 9.18 -15.05 -3.63
C ILE A 144 8.63 -14.88 -5.04
N THR A 145 9.09 -13.86 -5.79
CA THR A 145 8.71 -13.70 -7.20
C THR A 145 9.12 -14.93 -8.03
N ALA A 146 10.29 -15.52 -7.78
CA ALA A 146 10.81 -16.69 -8.51
C ALA A 146 10.17 -18.03 -8.11
N ILE A 147 9.93 -18.27 -6.81
CA ILE A 147 9.39 -19.55 -6.29
C ILE A 147 7.88 -19.61 -6.45
N PHE A 148 7.18 -18.57 -6.01
CA PHE A 148 5.72 -18.55 -5.92
C PHE A 148 5.08 -18.04 -7.22
N GLY A 149 5.81 -17.24 -8.01
CA GLY A 149 5.21 -16.46 -9.09
C GLY A 149 4.34 -15.33 -8.54
N SER A 150 4.04 -14.34 -9.39
CA SER A 150 3.21 -13.19 -9.01
C SER A 150 1.81 -13.60 -8.49
N ALA A 151 1.28 -14.72 -8.99
CA ALA A 151 -0.05 -15.23 -8.65
C ALA A 151 -0.18 -15.77 -7.22
N LYS A 152 0.71 -16.67 -6.78
CA LYS A 152 0.60 -17.26 -5.43
C LYS A 152 0.92 -16.27 -4.33
N LEU A 153 1.69 -15.23 -4.64
CA LEU A 153 1.93 -14.11 -3.74
C LEU A 153 0.66 -13.34 -3.42
N ASN A 154 -0.07 -13.01 -4.48
CA ASN A 154 -1.36 -12.34 -4.39
C ASN A 154 -2.37 -13.24 -3.66
N GLU A 155 -2.40 -14.54 -3.97
CA GLU A 155 -3.24 -15.53 -3.26
C GLU A 155 -2.88 -15.65 -1.76
N LEU A 156 -1.59 -15.68 -1.41
CA LEU A 156 -1.14 -15.75 -0.03
C LEU A 156 -1.51 -14.47 0.75
N SER A 157 -1.31 -13.29 0.13
CA SER A 157 -1.66 -12.02 0.76
C SER A 157 -3.17 -11.82 0.92
N ALA A 158 -3.97 -12.40 0.03
CA ALA A 158 -5.44 -12.39 0.11
C ALA A 158 -6.00 -13.57 0.92
N SER A 159 -5.16 -14.48 1.43
CA SER A 159 -5.63 -15.64 2.18
C SER A 159 -6.21 -15.23 3.54
N GLY A 160 -7.42 -15.71 3.86
CA GLY A 160 -8.05 -15.50 5.17
C GLY A 160 -7.21 -16.05 6.31
N TRP A 161 -6.59 -17.23 6.14
CA TRP A 161 -5.69 -17.83 7.15
C TRP A 161 -4.46 -16.96 7.43
N PHE A 162 -3.83 -16.44 6.36
CA PHE A 162 -2.66 -15.56 6.50
C PHE A 162 -3.03 -14.26 7.21
N ASN A 163 -4.11 -13.60 6.79
CA ASN A 163 -4.59 -12.37 7.43
C ASN A 163 -4.99 -12.62 8.90
N PHE A 164 -5.67 -13.72 9.20
CA PHE A 164 -6.05 -14.07 10.58
C PHE A 164 -4.83 -14.34 11.47
N PHE A 165 -3.81 -15.05 10.97
CA PHE A 165 -2.54 -15.23 11.70
C PHE A 165 -1.89 -13.87 12.03
N PHE A 166 -1.85 -12.95 11.06
CA PHE A 166 -1.30 -11.61 11.29
C PHE A 166 -2.14 -10.78 12.26
N PHE A 167 -3.47 -10.91 12.24
CA PHE A 167 -4.33 -10.31 13.25
C PHE A 167 -3.93 -10.77 14.66
N LEU A 168 -3.81 -12.08 14.92
CA LEU A 168 -3.39 -12.59 16.23
C LEU A 168 -2.00 -12.10 16.61
N LEU A 169 -1.05 -12.12 15.68
CA LEU A 169 0.32 -11.67 15.90
C LEU A 169 0.36 -10.17 16.29
N LEU A 170 -0.35 -9.30 15.58
CA LEU A 170 -0.42 -7.86 15.87
C LEU A 170 -1.15 -7.59 17.20
N VAL A 171 -2.19 -8.36 17.54
CA VAL A 171 -2.86 -8.26 18.85
C VAL A 171 -1.89 -8.63 19.98
N ILE A 172 -1.11 -9.69 19.83
CA ILE A 172 -0.08 -10.10 20.81
C ILE A 172 0.95 -8.98 20.99
N PHE A 173 1.41 -8.34 19.91
CA PHE A 173 2.32 -7.20 19.97
C PHE A 173 1.68 -5.98 20.64
N ALA A 174 0.43 -5.65 20.32
CA ALA A 174 -0.29 -4.56 20.95
C ALA A 174 -0.43 -4.77 22.48
N ILE A 175 -0.76 -5.98 22.91
CA ILE A 175 -0.80 -6.37 24.33
C ILE A 175 0.58 -6.22 24.99
N SER A 176 1.66 -6.58 24.29
CA SER A 176 3.02 -6.35 24.76
C SER A 176 3.35 -4.87 24.92
N PHE A 177 2.87 -4.02 24.01
CA PHE A 177 3.04 -2.57 24.09
C PHE A 177 2.23 -1.91 25.21
N PHE A 178 1.05 -2.44 25.55
CA PHE A 178 0.32 -2.02 26.76
C PHE A 178 1.01 -2.44 28.07
N GLY A 179 2.07 -3.25 28.00
CA GLY A 179 2.91 -3.60 29.14
C GLY A 179 2.43 -4.80 29.93
N ALA A 180 1.57 -5.65 29.35
CA ALA A 180 1.17 -6.92 29.97
C ALA A 180 2.33 -7.92 30.05
N PHE A 181 3.20 -7.93 29.04
CA PHE A 181 4.47 -8.67 29.01
C PHE A 181 5.43 -7.99 28.04
N GLU A 182 6.73 -8.06 28.30
CA GLU A 182 7.73 -7.66 27.31
C GLU A 182 8.08 -8.88 26.46
N ILE A 183 7.88 -8.80 25.13
CA ILE A 183 8.39 -9.82 24.20
C ILE A 183 9.91 -9.61 24.08
N THR A 184 10.63 -10.02 25.11
CA THR A 184 12.06 -10.29 24.99
C THR A 184 12.19 -11.74 24.56
N LEU A 185 12.86 -11.99 23.43
CA LEU A 185 13.20 -13.37 23.07
C LEU A 185 13.87 -14.05 24.28
N PRO A 186 13.44 -15.27 24.64
CA PRO A 186 14.01 -15.96 25.79
C PRO A 186 15.53 -15.95 25.65
N SER A 187 16.25 -15.43 26.65
CA SER A 187 17.70 -15.39 26.62
C SER A 187 18.29 -16.77 26.33
N SER A 188 17.63 -17.84 26.76
CA SER A 188 17.98 -19.23 26.45
C SER A 188 17.91 -19.60 24.95
N PHE A 189 17.00 -19.01 24.17
CA PHE A 189 16.88 -19.26 22.73
C PHE A 189 17.91 -18.45 21.94
N VAL A 190 18.07 -17.18 22.29
CA VAL A 190 19.11 -16.30 21.74
C VAL A 190 20.50 -16.87 22.04
N ASN A 191 20.76 -17.24 23.29
CA ASN A 191 22.02 -17.85 23.72
C ASN A 191 22.26 -19.22 23.08
N LYS A 192 21.23 -20.02 22.77
CA LYS A 192 21.39 -21.31 22.08
C LYS A 192 21.73 -21.14 20.60
N ILE A 193 21.08 -20.18 19.93
CA ILE A 193 21.42 -19.82 18.54
C ILE A 193 22.83 -19.21 18.50
N ASP A 194 23.19 -18.44 19.52
CA ASP A 194 24.51 -17.84 19.66
C ASP A 194 25.60 -18.85 20.02
N GLN A 195 25.36 -19.79 20.93
CA GLN A 195 26.31 -20.88 21.24
C GLN A 195 26.57 -21.77 20.03
N LYS A 196 25.55 -22.00 19.18
CA LYS A 196 25.73 -22.69 17.88
C LYS A 196 26.40 -21.81 16.82
N ALA A 197 26.40 -20.49 17.01
CA ALA A 197 27.04 -19.51 16.14
C ALA A 197 28.39 -19.00 16.69
N ASP A 198 28.84 -19.45 17.86
CA ASP A 198 30.12 -19.07 18.47
C ASP A 198 31.31 -19.68 17.69
N ASP A 199 31.11 -20.84 17.03
CA ASP A 199 32.06 -21.37 16.03
C ASP A 199 32.10 -20.52 14.74
N SER A 200 31.11 -19.62 14.54
CA SER A 200 30.93 -18.76 13.37
C SER A 200 30.72 -17.29 13.77
N LYS A 201 31.60 -16.73 14.61
CA LYS A 201 31.71 -15.26 14.86
C LYS A 201 30.40 -14.51 15.18
N GLY A 202 29.37 -15.17 15.73
CA GLY A 202 28.12 -14.52 16.15
C GLY A 202 27.26 -13.92 15.03
N LEU A 203 27.50 -14.26 13.76
CA LEU A 203 26.73 -13.74 12.61
C LEU A 203 25.32 -14.33 12.51
N GLY A 204 25.11 -15.57 12.98
CA GLY A 204 23.81 -16.26 12.89
C GLY A 204 22.69 -15.56 13.66
N GLY A 205 22.97 -15.07 14.87
CA GLY A 205 21.99 -14.32 15.67
C GLY A 205 21.58 -12.99 15.03
N ILE A 206 22.53 -12.27 14.42
CA ILE A 206 22.29 -11.00 13.71
C ILE A 206 21.40 -11.23 12.49
N PHE A 207 21.69 -12.27 11.70
CA PHE A 207 20.87 -12.63 10.54
C PHE A 207 19.45 -13.02 10.93
N PHE A 208 19.27 -13.81 12.00
CA PHE A 208 17.95 -14.20 12.49
C PHE A 208 17.13 -13.01 13.01
N MET A 209 17.78 -12.06 13.70
CA MET A 209 17.14 -10.79 14.09
C MET A 209 16.68 -9.99 12.87
N ALA A 210 17.53 -9.88 11.85
CA ALA A 210 17.18 -9.17 10.62
C ALA A 210 16.03 -9.86 9.85
N ALA A 211 16.02 -11.19 9.83
CA ALA A 211 14.96 -11.99 9.21
C ALA A 211 13.63 -11.84 9.92
N SER A 212 13.65 -11.82 11.27
CA SER A 212 12.47 -11.59 12.09
C SER A 212 11.87 -10.19 11.85
N LEU A 213 12.74 -9.16 11.82
CA LEU A 213 12.33 -7.79 11.48
C LEU A 213 11.70 -7.73 10.08
N ALA A 214 12.35 -8.32 9.07
CA ALA A 214 11.86 -8.31 7.70
C ALA A 214 10.48 -8.99 7.56
N LEU A 215 10.28 -10.13 8.24
CA LEU A 215 9.02 -10.87 8.21
C LEU A 215 7.86 -10.08 8.82
N VAL A 216 8.06 -9.50 10.01
CA VAL A 216 7.02 -8.70 10.68
C VAL A 216 6.74 -7.41 9.91
N SER A 217 7.80 -6.75 9.45
CA SER A 217 7.72 -5.49 8.71
C SER A 217 7.07 -5.67 7.33
N PHE A 218 7.27 -6.80 6.64
CA PHE A 218 6.63 -7.08 5.35
C PHE A 218 5.10 -6.98 5.44
N SER A 219 4.51 -7.37 6.56
CA SER A 219 3.06 -7.37 6.72
C SER A 219 2.46 -5.98 6.83
N CYS A 220 3.14 -5.03 7.50
CA CYS A 220 2.68 -3.65 7.54
C CYS A 220 3.10 -2.83 6.31
N THR A 221 4.16 -3.24 5.61
CA THR A 221 4.69 -2.55 4.42
C THR A 221 4.16 -3.10 3.10
N GLY A 222 3.39 -4.20 3.15
CA GLY A 222 2.81 -4.89 2.00
C GLY A 222 2.15 -3.96 0.96
N PRO A 223 1.31 -2.98 1.35
CA PRO A 223 0.72 -2.04 0.38
C PRO A 223 1.75 -1.15 -0.33
N ILE A 224 2.78 -0.70 0.38
CA ILE A 224 3.85 0.15 -0.16
C ILE A 224 4.73 -0.68 -1.10
N ILE A 225 5.12 -1.88 -0.67
CA ILE A 225 5.93 -2.80 -1.48
C ILE A 225 5.13 -3.27 -2.69
N GLY A 226 3.85 -3.61 -2.54
CA GLY A 226 2.99 -4.08 -3.62
C GLY A 226 2.80 -3.02 -4.71
N THR A 227 2.52 -1.78 -4.33
CA THR A 227 2.42 -0.67 -5.30
C THR A 227 3.74 -0.40 -6.01
N LEU A 228 4.85 -0.40 -5.27
CA LEU A 228 6.19 -0.25 -5.83
C LEU A 228 6.52 -1.39 -6.82
N LEU A 229 6.24 -2.64 -6.45
CA LEU A 229 6.50 -3.81 -7.28
C LEU A 229 5.63 -3.81 -8.55
N VAL A 230 4.33 -3.50 -8.45
CA VAL A 230 3.45 -3.42 -9.63
C VAL A 230 3.93 -2.35 -10.62
N GLN A 231 4.30 -1.16 -10.10
CA GLN A 231 4.87 -0.10 -10.94
C GLN A 231 6.21 -0.51 -11.55
N ALA A 232 7.06 -1.22 -10.79
CA ALA A 232 8.37 -1.67 -11.24
C ALA A 232 8.29 -2.81 -12.27
N SER A 233 7.36 -3.76 -12.10
CA SER A 233 7.16 -4.90 -13.00
C SER A 233 6.74 -4.47 -14.41
N SER A 234 6.08 -3.31 -14.54
CA SER A 234 5.77 -2.73 -15.85
C SER A 234 7.00 -2.29 -16.66
N LYS A 235 8.18 -2.22 -16.02
CA LYS A 235 9.45 -1.70 -16.58
C LYS A 235 10.52 -2.79 -16.78
N GLY A 236 10.22 -4.05 -16.50
CA GLY A 236 11.14 -5.19 -16.65
C GLY A 236 10.82 -6.33 -15.69
N GLU A 237 11.10 -7.56 -16.12
CA GLU A 237 10.62 -8.78 -15.44
C GLU A 237 11.24 -8.99 -14.05
N TYR A 238 12.53 -8.67 -13.86
CA TYR A 238 13.24 -8.87 -12.58
C TYR A 238 14.08 -7.69 -12.12
N LEU A 239 14.69 -6.93 -13.04
CA LEU A 239 15.68 -5.90 -12.68
C LEU A 239 15.04 -4.68 -12.01
N ALA A 240 13.94 -4.17 -12.56
CA ALA A 240 13.25 -3.00 -12.00
C ALA A 240 12.65 -3.29 -10.60
N PRO A 241 11.95 -4.42 -10.37
CA PRO A 241 11.53 -4.85 -9.04
C PRO A 241 12.70 -5.00 -8.04
N ALA A 242 13.82 -5.58 -8.47
CA ALA A 242 15.01 -5.73 -7.62
C ALA A 242 15.57 -4.38 -7.15
N ILE A 243 15.68 -3.42 -8.07
CA ILE A 243 16.20 -2.08 -7.78
C ILE A 243 15.25 -1.32 -6.84
N GLY A 244 13.94 -1.43 -7.05
CA GLY A 244 12.94 -0.84 -6.14
C GLY A 244 13.03 -1.42 -4.73
N MET A 245 13.09 -2.75 -4.62
CA MET A 245 13.25 -3.45 -3.34
C MET A 245 14.58 -3.13 -2.66
N PHE A 246 15.66 -2.99 -3.42
CA PHE A 246 16.96 -2.57 -2.90
C PHE A 246 16.89 -1.15 -2.32
N GLY A 247 16.27 -0.19 -3.03
CA GLY A 247 16.05 1.16 -2.53
C GLY A 247 15.22 1.17 -1.24
N PHE A 248 14.12 0.40 -1.21
CA PHE A 248 13.28 0.24 -0.02
C PHE A 248 14.06 -0.32 1.17
N ALA A 249 14.80 -1.41 0.96
CA ALA A 249 15.55 -2.08 2.01
C ALA A 249 16.72 -1.23 2.51
N LEU A 250 17.38 -0.47 1.63
CA LEU A 250 18.44 0.46 1.99
C LEU A 250 17.90 1.58 2.89
N ALA A 251 16.78 2.19 2.52
CA ALA A 251 16.13 3.23 3.33
C ALA A 251 15.71 2.71 4.71
N LEU A 252 15.23 1.47 4.80
CA LEU A 252 14.88 0.85 6.09
C LEU A 252 16.13 0.49 6.90
N ALA A 253 17.17 -0.07 6.28
CA ALA A 253 18.39 -0.49 6.96
C ALA A 253 19.19 0.69 7.55
N LEU A 254 19.14 1.86 6.91
CA LEU A 254 19.90 3.05 7.33
C LEU A 254 19.57 3.51 8.76
N PRO A 255 18.30 3.83 9.13
CA PRO A 255 17.94 4.22 10.49
C PRO A 255 18.32 3.17 11.54
N PHE A 256 18.13 1.88 11.27
CA PHE A 256 18.48 0.81 12.20
C PHE A 256 19.99 0.68 12.40
N THR A 257 20.75 0.75 11.31
CA THR A 257 22.21 0.69 11.35
C THR A 257 22.79 1.89 12.07
N LEU A 258 22.28 3.09 11.79
CA LEU A 258 22.69 4.34 12.46
C LEU A 258 22.36 4.30 13.95
N SER A 259 21.16 3.83 14.32
CA SER A 259 20.76 3.69 15.73
C SER A 259 21.68 2.72 16.48
N ALA A 260 22.17 1.66 15.82
CA ALA A 260 23.11 0.72 16.40
C ALA A 260 24.57 1.23 16.46
N ILE A 261 25.02 2.02 15.48
CA ILE A 261 26.38 2.62 15.42
C ILE A 261 26.55 3.75 16.45
N PHE A 262 25.51 4.54 16.66
CA PHE A 262 25.51 5.66 17.59
C PHE A 262 24.60 5.40 18.79
N PRO A 263 24.95 4.49 19.73
CA PRO A 263 24.19 4.33 20.98
C PRO A 263 24.01 5.65 21.73
N GLY A 264 24.99 6.55 21.63
CA GLY A 264 24.97 7.88 22.22
C GLY A 264 23.85 8.80 21.71
N PHE A 265 23.35 8.59 20.49
CA PHE A 265 22.17 9.29 19.96
C PHE A 265 20.90 8.90 20.75
N LEU A 266 20.82 7.64 21.19
CA LEU A 266 19.76 7.15 22.09
C LEU A 266 20.04 7.45 23.56
N SER A 267 21.31 7.57 23.97
CA SER A 267 21.67 8.13 25.29
C SER A 267 21.35 9.61 25.43
N ALA A 268 21.20 10.33 24.30
CA ALA A 268 20.72 11.72 24.23
C ALA A 268 19.19 11.81 24.19
N MET A 269 18.47 10.71 23.92
CA MET A 269 17.05 10.63 24.22
C MET A 269 16.89 10.69 25.75
N PRO A 270 15.96 11.51 26.27
CA PRO A 270 15.80 11.68 27.71
C PRO A 270 15.65 10.31 28.38
N LYS A 271 16.46 10.04 29.41
CA LYS A 271 16.49 8.77 30.15
C LYS A 271 15.06 8.28 30.33
N SER A 272 14.74 7.14 29.72
CA SER A 272 13.57 6.26 29.90
C SER A 272 12.59 6.68 31.00
N GLY A 273 11.98 7.85 30.85
CA GLY A 273 10.98 8.39 31.75
C GLY A 273 9.60 7.94 31.28
N GLY A 274 8.54 8.39 31.96
CA GLY A 274 7.17 8.09 31.57
C GLY A 274 6.82 8.43 30.11
N TRP A 275 7.58 9.29 29.42
CA TRP A 275 7.38 9.59 28.01
C TRP A 275 7.61 8.39 27.07
N LEU A 276 8.67 7.59 27.27
CA LEU A 276 8.93 6.43 26.41
C LEU A 276 7.83 5.37 26.59
N ASN A 277 7.33 5.21 27.83
CA ASN A 277 6.18 4.35 28.09
C ASN A 277 4.90 4.89 27.41
N SER A 278 4.69 6.22 27.45
CA SER A 278 3.57 6.84 26.73
C SER A 278 3.64 6.61 25.21
N VAL A 279 4.83 6.70 24.60
CA VAL A 279 5.01 6.37 23.17
C VAL A 279 4.70 4.89 22.90
N LYS A 280 5.21 3.97 23.74
CA LYS A 280 4.95 2.53 23.64
C LYS A 280 3.44 2.24 23.66
N VAL A 281 2.72 2.79 24.63
CA VAL A 281 1.26 2.59 24.77
C VAL A 281 0.49 3.20 23.59
N CYS A 282 0.88 4.39 23.10
CA CYS A 282 0.27 4.98 21.89
C CYS A 282 0.49 4.09 20.66
N LEU A 283 1.69 3.53 20.48
CA LEU A 283 1.97 2.57 19.42
C LEU A 283 1.15 1.29 19.60
N GLY A 284 0.90 0.83 20.82
CA GLY A 284 -0.01 -0.28 21.12
C GLY A 284 -1.44 -0.04 20.64
N PHE A 285 -1.98 1.16 20.85
CA PHE A 285 -3.31 1.53 20.32
C PHE A 285 -3.33 1.57 18.79
N LEU A 286 -2.31 2.16 18.16
CA LEU A 286 -2.19 2.19 16.69
C LEU A 286 -2.04 0.78 16.09
N GLU A 287 -1.25 -0.07 16.72
CA GLU A 287 -1.05 -1.46 16.33
C GLU A 287 -2.36 -2.26 16.45
N LEU A 288 -3.10 -2.08 17.54
CA LEU A 288 -4.40 -2.71 17.72
C LEU A 288 -5.41 -2.27 16.64
N ALA A 289 -5.45 -0.97 16.31
CA ALA A 289 -6.31 -0.46 15.24
C ALA A 289 -5.92 -1.07 13.87
N LEU A 290 -4.62 -1.19 13.58
CA LEU A 290 -4.13 -1.83 12.36
C LEU A 290 -4.45 -3.34 12.33
N ALA A 291 -4.40 -4.03 13.48
CA ALA A 291 -4.76 -5.44 13.57
C ALA A 291 -6.19 -5.70 13.10
N LEU A 292 -7.13 -4.79 13.41
CA LEU A 292 -8.53 -4.91 12.98
C LEU A 292 -8.68 -4.93 11.45
N LYS A 293 -7.77 -4.31 10.69
CA LYS A 293 -7.78 -4.40 9.22
C LYS A 293 -7.54 -5.84 8.75
N PHE A 294 -6.66 -6.58 9.42
CA PHE A 294 -6.37 -7.96 9.06
C PHE A 294 -7.52 -8.89 9.47
N LEU A 295 -8.19 -8.60 10.59
CA LEU A 295 -9.42 -9.27 10.94
C LEU A 295 -10.52 -9.03 9.89
N SER A 296 -10.72 -7.77 9.47
CA SER A 296 -11.66 -7.42 8.40
C SER A 296 -11.32 -8.10 7.06
N ALA A 297 -10.05 -8.17 6.68
CA ALA A 297 -9.67 -8.88 5.46
C ALA A 297 -9.97 -10.38 5.54
N ALA A 298 -9.75 -11.02 6.70
CA ALA A 298 -10.11 -12.42 6.90
C ALA A 298 -11.63 -12.63 6.88
N ASP A 299 -12.37 -11.70 7.48
CA ASP A 299 -13.84 -11.68 7.52
C ASP A 299 -14.46 -11.68 6.12
N LEU A 300 -14.02 -10.75 5.27
CA LEU A 300 -14.50 -10.59 3.91
C LEU A 300 -14.20 -11.82 3.04
N VAL A 301 -13.05 -12.46 3.23
CA VAL A 301 -12.66 -13.65 2.45
C VAL A 301 -13.42 -14.90 2.90
N TRP A 302 -13.76 -14.99 4.19
CA TRP A 302 -14.53 -16.12 4.72
C TRP A 302 -16.04 -15.91 4.68
N HIS A 303 -16.52 -14.71 4.32
CA HIS A 303 -17.94 -14.35 4.29
C HIS A 303 -18.63 -14.58 5.64
N TRP A 304 -17.99 -14.19 6.74
CA TRP A 304 -18.56 -14.33 8.08
C TRP A 304 -19.66 -13.30 8.37
N GLU A 305 -19.63 -12.12 7.72
CA GLU A 305 -20.66 -11.06 7.81
C GLU A 305 -21.02 -10.65 9.26
N TRP A 306 -20.06 -10.73 10.17
CA TRP A 306 -20.19 -10.32 11.58
C TRP A 306 -19.26 -9.15 11.93
N PHE A 307 -18.31 -8.80 11.06
CA PHE A 307 -17.32 -7.74 11.28
C PHE A 307 -17.45 -6.65 10.22
N ASP A 308 -18.69 -6.16 10.11
CA ASP A 308 -19.07 -5.14 9.15
C ASP A 308 -18.46 -3.76 9.44
N ARG A 309 -18.65 -2.85 8.50
CA ARG A 309 -18.07 -1.50 8.51
C ARG A 309 -18.34 -0.73 9.80
N GLU A 310 -19.55 -0.81 10.35
CA GLU A 310 -19.97 -0.17 11.60
C GLU A 310 -19.22 -0.70 12.81
N ILE A 311 -19.03 -2.02 12.92
CA ILE A 311 -18.31 -2.64 14.03
C ILE A 311 -16.84 -2.26 13.93
N PHE A 312 -16.27 -2.32 12.73
CA PHE A 312 -14.91 -1.87 12.46
C PHE A 312 -14.71 -0.39 12.87
N LEU A 313 -15.59 0.51 12.40
CA LEU A 313 -15.51 1.94 12.71
C LEU A 313 -15.75 2.23 14.19
N ALA A 314 -16.68 1.53 14.85
CA ALA A 314 -16.96 1.70 16.27
C ALA A 314 -15.74 1.32 17.12
N LEU A 315 -15.09 0.19 16.83
CA LEU A 315 -13.86 -0.21 17.51
C LEU A 315 -12.73 0.78 17.27
N TRP A 316 -12.57 1.28 16.04
CA TRP A 316 -11.60 2.34 15.74
C TRP A 316 -11.86 3.62 16.55
N ILE A 317 -13.10 4.10 16.57
CA ILE A 317 -13.51 5.28 17.36
C ILE A 317 -13.17 5.08 18.83
N ILE A 318 -13.52 3.93 19.41
CA ILE A 318 -13.21 3.60 20.82
C ILE A 318 -11.69 3.59 21.06
N ILE A 319 -10.91 2.95 20.19
CA ILE A 319 -9.44 2.88 20.32
C ILE A 319 -8.83 4.28 20.31
N PHE A 320 -9.22 5.15 19.38
CA PHE A 320 -8.67 6.52 19.28
C PHE A 320 -9.17 7.44 20.39
N ILE A 321 -10.37 7.22 20.93
CA ILE A 321 -10.84 7.90 22.14
C ILE A 321 -10.00 7.47 23.35
N LEU A 322 -9.82 6.16 23.56
CA LEU A 322 -9.01 5.62 24.65
C LEU A 322 -7.57 6.12 24.57
N MET A 323 -6.97 6.16 23.37
CA MET A 323 -5.65 6.73 23.15
C MET A 323 -5.61 8.22 23.49
N GLY A 324 -6.61 9.01 23.09
CA GLY A 324 -6.69 10.43 23.43
C GLY A 324 -6.81 10.68 24.94
N VAL A 325 -7.67 9.91 25.61
CA VAL A 325 -7.88 9.96 27.07
C VAL A 325 -6.62 9.50 27.83
N TYR A 326 -5.90 8.50 27.30
CA TYR A 326 -4.61 8.05 27.81
C TYR A 326 -3.56 9.16 27.73
N ILE A 327 -3.43 9.84 26.59
CA ILE A 327 -2.47 10.93 26.39
C ILE A 327 -2.73 12.10 27.36
N LEU A 328 -4.01 12.36 27.70
CA LEU A 328 -4.41 13.33 28.72
C LEU A 328 -4.08 12.89 30.16
N GLY A 329 -3.57 11.67 30.36
CA GLY A 329 -3.16 11.15 31.66
C GLY A 329 -4.32 10.66 32.53
N LYS A 330 -5.51 10.42 31.95
CA LYS A 330 -6.68 9.91 32.69
C LYS A 330 -6.70 8.39 32.83
N ILE A 331 -6.04 7.69 31.92
CA ILE A 331 -5.79 6.24 31.99
C ILE A 331 -4.30 6.05 32.29
N LYS A 332 -3.98 5.16 33.22
CA LYS A 332 -2.60 4.87 33.65
C LYS A 332 -2.37 3.37 33.64
N PHE A 333 -1.30 2.91 32.99
CA PHE A 333 -0.85 1.52 33.04
C PHE A 333 0.22 1.31 34.11
N SER A 334 0.49 0.05 34.48
CA SER A 334 1.37 -0.30 35.61
C SER A 334 2.79 0.28 35.54
N HIS A 335 3.27 0.58 34.34
CA HIS A 335 4.62 1.12 34.08
C HIS A 335 4.63 2.63 33.81
N ASP A 336 3.50 3.32 33.96
CA ASP A 336 3.40 4.77 33.76
C ASP A 336 3.81 5.59 34.99
N SER A 337 4.45 6.72 34.73
CA SER A 337 4.74 7.74 35.74
C SER A 337 3.52 8.66 35.95
N ASP A 338 3.37 9.23 37.15
CA ASP A 338 2.32 10.21 37.40
C ASP A 338 2.53 11.50 36.60
N VAL A 339 1.43 12.01 36.03
CA VAL A 339 1.39 13.26 35.26
C VAL A 339 0.50 14.26 36.00
N PRO A 340 1.05 15.16 36.84
CA PRO A 340 0.26 16.13 37.58
C PRO A 340 -0.35 17.21 36.67
N TYR A 341 0.30 17.51 35.54
CA TYR A 341 -0.16 18.49 34.55
C TYR A 341 -0.02 17.92 33.13
N VAL A 342 -0.96 18.27 32.26
CA VAL A 342 -0.90 17.90 30.83
C VAL A 342 0.05 18.87 30.13
N SER A 343 1.13 18.33 29.56
CA SER A 343 2.05 19.16 28.77
C SER A 343 1.41 19.58 27.45
N VAL A 344 1.81 20.74 26.92
CA VAL A 344 1.30 21.28 25.64
C VAL A 344 1.41 20.26 24.50
N PRO A 345 2.54 19.55 24.29
CA PRO A 345 2.62 18.52 23.25
C PRO A 345 1.62 17.37 23.45
N ARG A 346 1.42 16.89 24.69
CA ARG A 346 0.43 15.86 24.99
C ARG A 346 -0.97 16.33 24.65
N LEU A 347 -1.30 17.58 24.97
CA LEU A 347 -2.61 18.16 24.62
C LEU A 347 -2.84 18.15 23.10
N PHE A 348 -1.87 18.58 22.29
CA PHE A 348 -1.99 18.55 20.83
C PHE A 348 -2.16 17.13 20.28
N PHE A 349 -1.42 16.15 20.79
CA PHE A 349 -1.58 14.74 20.37
C PHE A 349 -2.94 14.16 20.78
N ALA A 350 -3.44 14.49 21.97
CA ALA A 350 -4.77 14.09 22.41
C ALA A 350 -5.86 14.72 21.53
N ILE A 351 -5.76 16.02 21.23
CA ILE A 351 -6.67 16.72 20.31
C ILE A 351 -6.65 16.04 18.94
N LEU A 352 -5.48 15.71 18.40
CA LEU A 352 -5.36 15.02 17.11
C LEU A 352 -6.07 13.66 17.13
N SER A 353 -5.82 12.86 18.17
CA SER A 353 -6.45 11.54 18.34
C SER A 353 -7.98 11.64 18.44
N LEU A 354 -8.47 12.55 19.29
CA LEU A 354 -9.91 12.75 19.49
C LEU A 354 -10.59 13.37 18.27
N SER A 355 -9.94 14.29 17.57
CA SER A 355 -10.46 14.86 16.32
C SER A 355 -10.56 13.80 15.24
N PHE A 356 -9.60 12.88 15.16
CA PHE A 356 -9.69 11.73 14.27
C PHE A 356 -10.86 10.82 14.63
N ALA A 357 -11.06 10.51 15.91
CA ALA A 357 -12.22 9.74 16.36
C ALA A 357 -13.55 10.42 15.97
N VAL A 358 -13.68 11.74 16.20
CA VAL A 358 -14.86 12.52 15.81
C VAL A 358 -15.06 12.55 14.29
N TYR A 359 -13.99 12.59 13.49
CA TYR A 359 -14.08 12.50 12.03
C TYR A 359 -14.68 11.17 11.55
N LEU A 360 -14.45 10.06 12.27
CA LEU A 360 -14.99 8.74 11.92
C LEU A 360 -16.47 8.58 12.27
N VAL A 361 -16.98 9.35 13.23
CA VAL A 361 -18.36 9.25 13.76
C VAL A 361 -19.42 9.32 12.66
N PRO A 362 -19.41 10.28 11.70
CA PRO A 362 -20.34 10.28 10.56
C PRO A 362 -20.31 8.99 9.72
N GLY A 363 -19.19 8.28 9.68
CA GLY A 363 -19.04 7.01 8.95
C GLY A 363 -19.93 5.90 9.48
N LEU A 364 -20.28 5.91 10.78
CA LEU A 364 -21.21 4.96 11.40
C LEU A 364 -22.61 5.02 10.79
N TRP A 365 -22.94 6.10 10.06
CA TRP A 365 -24.24 6.30 9.43
C TRP A 365 -24.17 6.42 7.90
N GLY A 366 -23.10 5.89 7.30
CA GLY A 366 -22.97 5.75 5.85
C GLY A 366 -22.29 6.94 5.16
N ALA A 367 -21.69 7.87 5.90
CA ALA A 367 -20.85 8.89 5.28
C ALA A 367 -19.56 8.25 4.70
N PRO A 368 -19.06 8.77 3.56
CA PRO A 368 -17.79 8.33 3.01
C PRO A 368 -16.63 8.79 3.90
N VAL A 369 -15.80 7.84 4.34
CA VAL A 369 -14.66 8.09 5.23
C VAL A 369 -13.37 7.97 4.43
N ASN A 370 -13.06 9.00 3.65
CA ASN A 370 -11.98 8.99 2.66
C ASN A 370 -10.58 8.67 3.23
N ILE A 371 -10.34 8.95 4.52
CA ILE A 371 -9.05 8.66 5.17
C ILE A 371 -8.84 7.16 5.36
N LEU A 372 -9.92 6.40 5.56
CA LEU A 372 -9.89 4.94 5.73
C LEU A 372 -10.28 4.19 4.46
N SER A 373 -10.37 4.87 3.30
CA SER A 373 -10.65 4.22 2.02
C SER A 373 -9.65 3.10 1.74
N GLY A 374 -10.18 1.90 1.54
CA GLY A 374 -9.39 0.68 1.34
C GLY A 374 -8.90 -0.01 2.61
N ILE A 375 -9.01 0.60 3.79
CA ILE A 375 -8.70 -0.02 5.08
C ILE A 375 -9.98 -0.47 5.77
N ALA A 376 -11.03 0.36 5.74
CA ALA A 376 -12.33 0.00 6.28
C ALA A 376 -13.04 -1.02 5.36
N PRO A 377 -13.91 -1.88 5.93
CA PRO A 377 -14.80 -2.71 5.14
C PRO A 377 -15.61 -1.87 4.14
N PRO A 378 -16.01 -2.45 2.99
CA PRO A 378 -16.68 -1.71 1.95
C PRO A 378 -18.09 -1.29 2.40
N MET A 379 -18.62 -0.20 1.82
CA MET A 379 -19.91 0.35 2.23
C MET A 379 -21.11 -0.61 2.06
N ASN A 380 -20.99 -1.64 1.22
CA ASN A 380 -22.03 -2.66 1.02
C ASN A 380 -22.20 -3.63 2.20
N THR A 381 -21.25 -3.64 3.14
CA THR A 381 -21.35 -4.41 4.40
C THR A 381 -22.10 -3.64 5.49
N GLN A 382 -22.38 -2.35 5.29
CA GLN A 382 -22.96 -1.51 6.32
C GLN A 382 -24.49 -1.63 6.39
N ASP A 383 -25.01 -2.02 7.55
CA ASP A 383 -26.45 -2.17 7.77
C ASP A 383 -27.12 -0.81 8.10
N PHE A 384 -26.44 0.05 8.86
CA PHE A 384 -27.00 1.31 9.35
C PHE A 384 -26.58 2.53 8.52
N ILE A 385 -27.50 3.05 7.69
CA ILE A 385 -27.29 4.26 6.86
C ILE A 385 -28.44 5.27 7.10
N LEU A 386 -28.16 6.43 7.71
CA LEU A 386 -29.20 7.40 8.12
C LEU A 386 -29.95 8.06 6.96
N ASN A 387 -29.28 8.24 5.82
CA ASN A 387 -29.91 8.75 4.60
C ASN A 387 -30.40 7.63 3.68
N GLY A 388 -30.41 6.39 4.19
CA GLY A 388 -30.85 5.20 3.49
C GLY A 388 -32.37 5.10 3.49
N ASN A 389 -33.02 5.78 2.56
CA ASN A 389 -33.77 4.98 1.61
C ASN A 389 -32.75 3.94 1.13
N GLY A 390 -32.83 2.70 1.63
CA GLY A 390 -31.89 1.65 1.26
C GLY A 390 -31.61 1.81 -0.22
N ALA A 391 -30.34 1.89 -0.60
CA ALA A 391 -29.94 2.11 -1.98
C ALA A 391 -30.30 0.89 -2.86
N SER A 392 -31.56 0.43 -2.83
CA SER A 392 -32.36 0.29 -4.02
C SER A 392 -31.92 1.36 -4.99
N VAL A 393 -31.10 0.93 -5.93
CA VAL A 393 -30.63 1.75 -7.02
C VAL A 393 -31.88 2.37 -7.62
N SER A 394 -32.04 3.68 -7.44
CA SER A 394 -33.20 4.39 -7.95
C SER A 394 -33.12 4.33 -9.47
N GLY A 395 -33.83 3.36 -10.04
CA GLY A 395 -33.83 3.01 -11.45
C GLY A 395 -32.69 2.07 -11.84
N SER A 396 -32.93 0.74 -11.77
CA SER A 396 -32.17 -0.19 -12.61
C SER A 396 -32.25 0.31 -14.06
N PRO A 397 -31.14 0.36 -14.81
CA PRO A 397 -31.16 0.68 -16.22
C PRO A 397 -32.24 -0.16 -16.91
N SER A 398 -33.08 0.46 -17.74
CA SER A 398 -34.11 -0.25 -18.50
C SER A 398 -33.48 -1.41 -19.27
N GLY A 399 -33.75 -2.64 -18.84
CA GLY A 399 -33.18 -3.87 -19.42
C GLY A 399 -32.17 -4.62 -18.54
N PHE A 400 -31.68 -4.06 -17.43
CA PHE A 400 -30.78 -4.78 -16.52
C PHE A 400 -31.50 -5.96 -15.86
N PRO A 401 -30.91 -7.17 -15.82
CA PRO A 401 -31.59 -8.35 -15.28
C PRO A 401 -31.89 -8.21 -13.79
N ALA A 402 -33.04 -8.75 -13.37
CA ALA A 402 -33.50 -8.69 -11.98
C ALA A 402 -32.59 -9.51 -11.03
N THR A 403 -31.97 -10.56 -11.55
CA THR A 403 -31.05 -11.44 -10.84
C THR A 403 -29.83 -11.68 -11.71
N VAL A 404 -28.64 -11.52 -11.13
CA VAL A 404 -27.34 -11.76 -11.76
C VAL A 404 -26.72 -13.01 -11.13
N LYS A 405 -25.95 -13.81 -11.88
CA LYS A 405 -25.26 -14.97 -11.29
C LYS A 405 -24.33 -14.55 -10.16
N TYR A 406 -24.28 -15.39 -9.11
CA TYR A 406 -23.46 -15.18 -7.92
C TYR A 406 -23.83 -13.96 -7.05
N SER A 407 -24.91 -13.25 -7.36
CA SER A 407 -25.37 -12.08 -6.59
C SER A 407 -25.79 -12.37 -5.15
N GLU A 408 -25.99 -13.65 -4.80
CA GLU A 408 -26.26 -14.09 -3.41
C GLU A 408 -25.01 -13.96 -2.52
N THR A 409 -23.81 -14.14 -3.09
CA THR A 409 -22.53 -14.11 -2.36
C THR A 409 -21.74 -12.85 -2.67
N LEU A 410 -21.80 -12.36 -3.90
CA LEU A 410 -21.05 -11.19 -4.36
C LEU A 410 -21.99 -9.99 -4.45
N LYS A 411 -21.66 -8.94 -3.68
CA LYS A 411 -22.45 -7.69 -3.63
C LYS A 411 -21.74 -6.59 -4.42
N PRO A 412 -22.44 -5.86 -5.31
CA PRO A 412 -21.82 -4.79 -6.09
C PRO A 412 -21.43 -3.60 -5.19
N PRO A 413 -20.50 -2.73 -5.64
CA PRO A 413 -20.22 -1.45 -5.00
C PRO A 413 -21.48 -0.59 -4.93
N VAL A 414 -21.62 0.17 -3.84
CA VAL A 414 -22.80 0.98 -3.58
C VAL A 414 -23.05 1.98 -4.73
N GLY A 415 -24.26 1.93 -5.29
CA GLY A 415 -24.67 2.80 -6.38
C GLY A 415 -24.20 2.38 -7.77
N PHE A 416 -23.62 1.20 -7.93
CA PHE A 416 -23.23 0.60 -9.20
C PHE A 416 -23.97 -0.72 -9.44
N HIS A 417 -24.21 -1.04 -10.71
CA HIS A 417 -24.66 -2.36 -11.14
C HIS A 417 -23.48 -3.09 -11.77
N SER A 418 -23.23 -4.33 -11.35
CA SER A 418 -22.16 -5.15 -11.91
C SER A 418 -22.63 -6.58 -12.17
N PHE A 419 -21.98 -7.21 -13.14
CA PHE A 419 -22.05 -8.65 -13.38
C PHE A 419 -20.85 -9.35 -12.73
N PHE A 420 -21.06 -10.54 -12.18
CA PHE A 420 -19.99 -11.35 -11.59
C PHE A 420 -19.57 -12.55 -12.45
N ASP A 421 -20.30 -12.81 -13.53
CA ASP A 421 -20.01 -13.83 -14.54
C ASP A 421 -19.67 -13.14 -15.87
N LEU A 422 -18.53 -13.50 -16.46
CA LEU A 422 -18.03 -12.89 -17.69
C LEU A 422 -18.99 -13.12 -18.87
N ASP A 423 -19.50 -14.35 -19.02
CA ASP A 423 -20.36 -14.73 -20.13
C ASP A 423 -21.70 -13.97 -20.07
N GLU A 424 -22.29 -13.88 -18.87
CA GLU A 424 -23.54 -13.15 -18.62
C GLU A 424 -23.39 -11.65 -18.91
N GLY A 425 -22.35 -11.00 -18.37
CA GLY A 425 -22.11 -9.58 -18.58
C GLY A 425 -21.81 -9.25 -20.05
N LEU A 426 -21.07 -10.11 -20.74
CA LEU A 426 -20.77 -9.93 -22.17
C LEU A 426 -22.00 -10.09 -23.05
N ALA A 427 -22.89 -11.05 -22.73
CA ALA A 427 -24.15 -11.22 -23.44
C ALA A 427 -25.04 -9.97 -23.30
N TYR A 428 -25.13 -9.42 -22.09
CA TYR A 428 -25.86 -8.17 -21.86
C TYR A 428 -25.23 -6.98 -22.60
N ALA A 429 -23.91 -6.84 -22.57
CA ALA A 429 -23.20 -5.76 -23.27
C ALA A 429 -23.45 -5.75 -24.78
N LYS A 430 -23.56 -6.95 -25.40
CA LYS A 430 -23.95 -7.10 -26.81
C LYS A 430 -25.39 -6.66 -27.07
N GLN A 431 -26.32 -6.96 -26.17
CA GLN A 431 -27.73 -6.56 -26.29
C GLN A 431 -27.90 -5.04 -26.20
N VAL A 432 -27.22 -4.39 -25.26
CA VAL A 432 -27.31 -2.93 -25.07
C VAL A 432 -26.33 -2.13 -25.92
N ASN A 433 -25.50 -2.80 -26.73
CA ASN A 433 -24.47 -2.23 -27.59
C ASN A 433 -23.52 -1.24 -26.87
N LYS A 434 -23.06 -1.62 -25.67
CA LYS A 434 -22.09 -0.84 -24.89
C LYS A 434 -20.76 -1.58 -24.75
N PRO A 435 -19.62 -0.88 -24.60
CA PRO A 435 -18.36 -1.50 -24.25
C PRO A 435 -18.40 -2.08 -22.83
N VAL A 436 -17.48 -2.99 -22.56
CA VAL A 436 -17.34 -3.66 -21.26
C VAL A 436 -16.20 -3.04 -20.47
N LEU A 437 -16.44 -2.75 -19.19
CA LEU A 437 -15.40 -2.47 -18.21
C LEU A 437 -15.22 -3.74 -17.36
N ILE A 438 -14.14 -4.46 -17.58
CA ILE A 438 -13.76 -5.63 -16.78
C ILE A 438 -12.89 -5.14 -15.63
N ASP A 439 -13.36 -5.33 -14.40
CA ASP A 439 -12.68 -5.02 -13.16
C ASP A 439 -12.23 -6.31 -12.48
N PHE A 440 -10.93 -6.63 -12.60
CA PHE A 440 -10.32 -7.72 -11.85
C PHE A 440 -10.01 -7.23 -10.43
N THR A 441 -10.79 -7.73 -9.48
CA THR A 441 -10.88 -7.23 -8.11
C THR A 441 -10.78 -8.36 -7.10
N GLY A 442 -10.83 -8.00 -5.82
CA GLY A 442 -10.80 -8.97 -4.73
C GLY A 442 -11.35 -8.41 -3.42
N HIS A 443 -11.83 -9.32 -2.58
CA HIS A 443 -12.36 -9.05 -1.23
C HIS A 443 -11.33 -8.35 -0.34
N ALA A 444 -10.10 -8.88 -0.28
CA ALA A 444 -9.03 -8.32 0.56
C ALA A 444 -8.19 -7.23 -0.15
N CYS A 445 -8.61 -6.80 -1.35
CA CYS A 445 -7.85 -5.86 -2.17
C CYS A 445 -8.03 -4.40 -1.72
N VAL A 446 -7.13 -3.93 -0.85
CA VAL A 446 -7.08 -2.54 -0.34
C VAL A 446 -7.15 -1.50 -1.47
N ASN A 447 -6.38 -1.69 -2.54
CA ASN A 447 -6.34 -0.73 -3.64
C ASN A 447 -7.62 -0.72 -4.47
N CYS A 448 -8.29 -1.87 -4.62
CA CYS A 448 -9.57 -1.99 -5.32
C CYS A 448 -10.65 -1.23 -4.55
N ARG A 449 -10.76 -1.48 -3.25
CA ARG A 449 -11.69 -0.78 -2.35
C ARG A 449 -11.42 0.73 -2.33
N LYS A 450 -10.15 1.15 -2.35
CA LYS A 450 -9.78 2.57 -2.44
C LYS A 450 -10.19 3.23 -3.76
N MET A 451 -10.14 2.52 -4.88
CA MET A 451 -10.66 3.02 -6.16
C MET A 451 -12.18 3.23 -6.09
N GLU A 452 -12.90 2.27 -5.53
CA GLU A 452 -14.36 2.32 -5.37
C GLU A 452 -14.77 3.48 -4.44
N ASP A 453 -14.17 3.57 -3.25
CA ASP A 453 -14.54 4.54 -2.21
C ASP A 453 -14.15 5.99 -2.54
N LYS A 454 -13.16 6.20 -3.42
CA LYS A 454 -12.58 7.53 -3.66
C LYS A 454 -12.68 8.00 -5.10
N VAL A 455 -12.47 7.11 -6.06
CA VAL A 455 -12.39 7.46 -7.49
C VAL A 455 -13.73 7.25 -8.17
N TRP A 456 -14.40 6.12 -7.92
CA TRP A 456 -15.65 5.78 -8.60
C TRP A 456 -16.82 6.65 -8.15
N ILE A 457 -16.82 7.09 -6.89
CA ILE A 457 -17.83 8.03 -6.38
C ILE A 457 -17.72 9.45 -6.97
N ASP A 458 -16.64 9.76 -7.69
CA ASP A 458 -16.54 11.02 -8.42
C ASP A 458 -17.66 11.12 -9.46
N LYS A 459 -18.23 12.31 -9.63
CA LYS A 459 -19.42 12.51 -10.48
C LYS A 459 -19.16 12.13 -11.93
N GLU A 460 -17.99 12.46 -12.47
CA GLU A 460 -17.66 12.21 -13.88
C GLU A 460 -17.37 10.72 -14.10
N VAL A 461 -16.51 10.14 -13.25
CA VAL A 461 -16.16 8.71 -13.31
C VAL A 461 -17.40 7.85 -13.12
N GLY A 462 -18.18 8.12 -12.06
CA GLY A 462 -19.38 7.37 -11.73
C GLY A 462 -20.42 7.44 -12.85
N ARG A 463 -20.57 8.59 -13.51
CA ARG A 463 -21.46 8.73 -14.69
C ARG A 463 -20.98 7.86 -15.85
N LEU A 464 -19.70 7.91 -16.21
CA LEU A 464 -19.14 7.11 -17.30
C LEU A 464 -19.34 5.61 -17.06
N ILE A 465 -19.03 5.11 -15.85
CA ILE A 465 -19.18 3.69 -15.52
C ILE A 465 -20.64 3.25 -15.59
N LYS A 466 -21.57 4.04 -15.03
CA LYS A 466 -22.99 3.67 -14.95
C LYS A 466 -23.73 3.77 -16.27
N GLU A 467 -23.41 4.78 -17.07
CA GLU A 467 -24.19 5.12 -18.27
C GLU A 467 -23.56 4.57 -19.55
N GLU A 468 -22.24 4.57 -19.68
CA GLU A 468 -21.57 4.26 -20.95
C GLU A 468 -20.96 2.86 -20.99
N TYR A 469 -20.77 2.20 -19.85
CA TYR A 469 -20.14 0.88 -19.75
C TYR A 469 -21.08 -0.17 -19.16
N VAL A 470 -20.82 -1.44 -19.53
CA VAL A 470 -21.28 -2.59 -18.75
C VAL A 470 -20.14 -3.03 -17.83
N LEU A 471 -20.36 -2.89 -16.52
CA LEU A 471 -19.39 -3.26 -15.50
C LEU A 471 -19.45 -4.77 -15.21
N ILE A 472 -18.33 -5.45 -15.35
CA ILE A 472 -18.14 -6.85 -14.98
C ILE A 472 -17.04 -6.91 -13.92
N GLN A 473 -17.37 -7.38 -12.72
CA GLN A 473 -16.43 -7.52 -11.62
C GLN A 473 -16.04 -8.98 -11.45
N LEU A 474 -14.76 -9.27 -11.69
CA LEU A 474 -14.20 -10.60 -11.59
C LEU A 474 -13.35 -10.68 -10.32
N TYR A 475 -13.90 -11.30 -9.29
CA TYR A 475 -13.20 -11.56 -8.04
C TYR A 475 -12.19 -12.68 -8.24
N VAL A 476 -10.90 -12.41 -8.05
CA VAL A 476 -9.83 -13.40 -8.23
C VAL A 476 -9.41 -14.10 -6.92
N ASP A 477 -9.86 -13.59 -5.77
CA ASP A 477 -9.64 -14.16 -4.44
C ASP A 477 -10.87 -14.90 -3.87
N GLU A 478 -11.96 -15.03 -4.65
CA GLU A 478 -13.14 -15.82 -4.29
C GLU A 478 -12.83 -17.33 -4.35
N ARG A 479 -13.16 -18.08 -3.28
CA ARG A 479 -12.83 -19.52 -3.14
C ARG A 479 -14.01 -20.41 -2.79
N ASN A 480 -15.12 -19.84 -2.31
CA ASN A 480 -16.31 -20.57 -1.88
C ASN A 480 -17.19 -20.96 -3.07
N ILE A 481 -17.17 -20.18 -4.13
CA ILE A 481 -17.91 -20.47 -5.37
C ILE A 481 -17.11 -21.46 -6.21
N LYS A 482 -17.62 -22.69 -6.37
CA LYS A 482 -16.99 -23.75 -7.16
C LYS A 482 -17.39 -23.67 -8.63
N MET A 483 -16.41 -23.89 -9.50
CA MET A 483 -16.64 -23.92 -10.94
C MET A 483 -17.29 -25.24 -11.37
N PRO A 484 -18.20 -25.22 -12.37
CA PRO A 484 -18.72 -26.44 -12.98
C PRO A 484 -17.59 -27.33 -13.50
N LYS A 485 -17.69 -28.65 -13.30
CA LYS A 485 -16.61 -29.61 -13.61
C LYS A 485 -16.15 -29.54 -15.07
N GLU A 486 -17.02 -29.10 -15.96
CA GLU A 486 -16.76 -28.95 -17.40
C GLU A 486 -15.87 -27.74 -17.72
N LYS A 487 -15.86 -26.72 -16.86
CA LYS A 487 -15.02 -25.51 -17.01
C LYS A 487 -13.67 -25.62 -16.28
N VAL A 488 -13.54 -26.57 -15.34
CA VAL A 488 -12.32 -26.78 -14.55
C VAL A 488 -11.18 -27.27 -15.45
N HIS A 489 -10.05 -26.59 -15.39
CA HIS A 489 -8.84 -26.97 -16.11
C HIS A 489 -7.59 -26.63 -15.29
N TYR A 490 -6.45 -27.17 -15.68
CA TYR A 490 -5.18 -26.83 -15.06
C TYR A 490 -4.58 -25.59 -15.72
N SER A 491 -4.30 -24.56 -14.92
CA SER A 491 -3.63 -23.34 -15.38
C SER A 491 -2.11 -23.54 -15.34
N GLU A 492 -1.45 -23.45 -16.50
CA GLU A 492 0.01 -23.48 -16.57
C GLU A 492 0.64 -22.22 -15.95
N VAL A 493 -0.05 -21.09 -16.04
CA VAL A 493 0.45 -19.79 -15.55
C VAL A 493 0.34 -19.69 -14.04
N LEU A 494 -0.82 -20.07 -13.47
CA LEU A 494 -1.03 -20.06 -12.02
C LEU A 494 -0.44 -21.31 -11.32
N ARG A 495 -0.10 -22.36 -12.09
CA ARG A 495 0.36 -23.66 -11.60
C ARG A 495 -0.60 -24.28 -10.58
N THR A 496 -1.89 -24.19 -10.88
CA THR A 496 -2.98 -24.72 -10.04
C THR A 496 -4.20 -25.07 -10.89
N THR A 497 -5.16 -25.79 -10.32
CA THR A 497 -6.43 -26.13 -10.97
C THR A 497 -7.46 -25.02 -10.74
N THR A 498 -8.24 -24.67 -11.76
CA THR A 498 -9.28 -23.62 -11.71
C THR A 498 -10.61 -24.16 -11.16
N ASP A 499 -10.57 -24.75 -9.96
CA ASP A 499 -11.72 -25.40 -9.32
C ASP A 499 -12.70 -24.43 -8.65
N ASP A 500 -12.30 -23.18 -8.46
CA ASP A 500 -13.11 -22.10 -7.89
C ASP A 500 -13.14 -20.87 -8.81
N LEU A 501 -14.14 -20.00 -8.59
CA LEU A 501 -14.39 -18.82 -9.40
C LEU A 501 -13.18 -17.88 -9.44
N GLY A 502 -12.49 -17.69 -8.31
CA GLY A 502 -11.36 -16.78 -8.24
C GLY A 502 -10.14 -17.28 -9.01
N ARG A 503 -9.83 -18.58 -8.93
CA ARG A 503 -8.76 -19.18 -9.74
C ARG A 503 -9.10 -19.17 -11.22
N TRP A 504 -10.37 -19.38 -11.58
CA TRP A 504 -10.80 -19.28 -12.98
C TRP A 504 -10.67 -17.85 -13.52
N ASN A 505 -11.13 -16.86 -12.76
CA ASN A 505 -11.00 -15.43 -13.12
C ASN A 505 -9.53 -15.01 -13.20
N GLY A 506 -8.71 -15.46 -12.25
CA GLY A 506 -7.26 -15.22 -12.24
C GLY A 506 -6.56 -15.84 -13.45
N ASP A 507 -6.93 -17.07 -13.84
CA ASP A 507 -6.35 -17.70 -15.04
C ASP A 507 -6.76 -16.95 -16.31
N PHE A 508 -8.03 -16.55 -16.40
CA PHE A 508 -8.50 -15.73 -17.51
C PHE A 508 -7.71 -14.42 -17.61
N GLN A 509 -7.47 -13.73 -16.48
CA GLN A 509 -6.62 -12.53 -16.43
C GLN A 509 -5.20 -12.82 -16.93
N ALA A 510 -4.59 -13.88 -16.42
CA ALA A 510 -3.21 -14.28 -16.72
C ALA A 510 -3.02 -14.64 -18.19
N THR A 511 -3.93 -15.46 -18.73
CA THR A 511 -3.84 -16.03 -20.07
C THR A 511 -4.24 -15.02 -21.14
N LYS A 512 -5.30 -14.23 -20.92
CA LYS A 512 -5.81 -13.29 -21.92
C LYS A 512 -5.06 -11.96 -21.90
N TYR A 513 -4.70 -11.45 -20.73
CA TYR A 513 -4.14 -10.10 -20.56
C TYR A 513 -2.71 -10.08 -20.02
N VAL A 514 -2.11 -11.25 -19.74
CA VAL A 514 -0.72 -11.37 -19.27
C VAL A 514 -0.48 -10.54 -17.99
N SER A 515 -1.46 -10.59 -17.07
CA SER A 515 -1.43 -9.85 -15.82
C SER A 515 -2.11 -10.66 -14.71
N ASN A 516 -1.63 -10.47 -13.47
CA ASN A 516 -2.19 -11.08 -12.25
C ASN A 516 -2.29 -10.06 -11.11
N SER A 517 -2.27 -8.76 -11.42
CA SER A 517 -2.34 -7.68 -10.42
C SER A 517 -3.78 -7.29 -10.11
N GLN A 518 -3.98 -6.68 -8.94
CA GLN A 518 -5.26 -6.14 -8.51
C GLN A 518 -5.08 -4.74 -7.89
N PRO A 519 -5.96 -3.76 -8.16
CA PRO A 519 -6.99 -3.81 -9.20
C PRO A 519 -6.37 -3.84 -10.60
N PHE A 520 -7.09 -4.39 -11.57
CA PHE A 520 -6.71 -4.33 -12.97
C PHE A 520 -7.94 -4.12 -13.84
N TYR A 521 -7.94 -3.02 -14.59
CA TYR A 521 -9.06 -2.56 -15.39
C TYR A 521 -8.80 -2.79 -16.87
N VAL A 522 -9.76 -3.41 -17.55
CA VAL A 522 -9.73 -3.62 -19.00
C VAL A 522 -10.99 -3.01 -19.63
N LEU A 523 -10.80 -2.01 -20.49
CA LEU A 523 -11.85 -1.49 -21.36
C LEU A 523 -11.87 -2.31 -22.64
N ALA A 524 -12.88 -3.14 -22.82
CA ALA A 524 -12.95 -4.13 -23.90
C ALA A 524 -14.17 -3.95 -24.79
N GLY A 525 -14.01 -4.35 -26.06
CA GLY A 525 -15.12 -4.55 -26.99
C GLY A 525 -15.85 -5.86 -26.71
N HIS A 526 -16.82 -6.20 -27.57
CA HIS A 526 -17.62 -7.44 -27.45
C HIS A 526 -16.84 -8.72 -27.77
N ASP A 527 -15.61 -8.58 -28.26
CA ASP A 527 -14.64 -9.64 -28.55
C ASP A 527 -13.64 -9.86 -27.39
N LEU A 528 -13.82 -9.14 -26.28
CA LEU A 528 -12.94 -9.13 -25.11
C LEU A 528 -11.51 -8.62 -25.40
N ASN A 529 -11.27 -8.04 -26.58
CA ASN A 529 -10.00 -7.42 -26.89
C ASN A 529 -9.94 -6.01 -26.27
N PRO A 530 -8.79 -5.63 -25.71
CA PRO A 530 -8.64 -4.33 -25.06
C PRO A 530 -8.70 -3.20 -26.11
N LEU A 531 -9.60 -2.24 -25.91
CA LEU A 531 -9.73 -1.05 -26.75
C LEU A 531 -8.55 -0.10 -26.53
N VAL A 532 -8.13 0.03 -25.27
CA VAL A 532 -6.96 0.78 -24.82
C VAL A 532 -6.11 -0.11 -23.93
N LYS A 533 -4.85 0.29 -23.69
CA LYS A 533 -3.99 -0.49 -22.80
C LYS A 533 -4.67 -0.69 -21.44
N PRO A 534 -4.76 -1.92 -20.93
CA PRO A 534 -5.21 -2.17 -19.55
C PRO A 534 -4.39 -1.39 -18.52
N GLN A 535 -5.03 -1.00 -17.43
CA GLN A 535 -4.40 -0.19 -16.37
C GLN A 535 -4.59 -0.81 -14.99
N GLY A 536 -3.63 -0.56 -14.10
CA GLY A 536 -3.77 -0.88 -12.67
C GLY A 536 -4.54 0.22 -11.93
N ALA A 537 -4.23 0.40 -10.64
CA ALA A 537 -4.84 1.46 -9.84
C ALA A 537 -4.43 2.87 -10.31
N ILE A 538 -5.41 3.73 -10.62
CA ILE A 538 -5.24 5.16 -10.93
C ILE A 538 -6.00 5.96 -9.88
N PHE A 539 -5.29 6.46 -8.87
CA PHE A 539 -5.92 7.13 -7.72
C PHE A 539 -6.32 8.59 -7.98
N ASP A 540 -6.06 9.12 -9.18
CA ASP A 540 -6.53 10.43 -9.63
C ASP A 540 -7.80 10.27 -10.48
N ALA A 541 -8.88 10.95 -10.07
CA ALA A 541 -10.18 10.80 -10.71
C ALA A 541 -10.22 11.35 -12.13
N LYS A 542 -9.47 12.42 -12.42
CA LYS A 542 -9.44 13.03 -13.76
C LYS A 542 -8.67 12.13 -14.74
N GLU A 543 -7.55 11.59 -14.29
CA GLU A 543 -6.77 10.63 -15.07
C GLU A 543 -7.58 9.36 -15.37
N TYR A 544 -8.31 8.84 -14.37
CA TYR A 544 -9.17 7.68 -14.57
C TYR A 544 -10.38 7.98 -15.46
N ALA A 545 -11.00 9.16 -15.36
CA ALA A 545 -12.05 9.59 -16.27
C ALA A 545 -11.54 9.70 -17.72
N ALA A 546 -10.35 10.26 -17.93
CA ALA A 546 -9.71 10.31 -19.25
C ALA A 546 -9.42 8.91 -19.79
N TYR A 547 -9.00 7.97 -18.94
CA TYR A 547 -8.84 6.57 -19.30
C TYR A 547 -10.15 5.94 -19.78
N LEU A 548 -11.23 6.09 -19.02
CA LEU A 548 -12.57 5.62 -19.42
C LEU A 548 -13.03 6.24 -20.74
N GLN A 549 -12.91 7.56 -20.88
CA GLN A 549 -13.31 8.26 -22.10
C GLN A 549 -12.55 7.75 -23.33
N SER A 550 -11.24 7.49 -23.20
CA SER A 550 -10.41 6.99 -24.30
C SER A 550 -10.85 5.62 -24.82
N GLY A 551 -11.36 4.74 -23.95
CA GLY A 551 -11.93 3.45 -24.36
C GLY A 551 -13.26 3.63 -25.09
N LEU A 552 -14.11 4.52 -24.59
CA LEU A 552 -15.42 4.82 -25.15
C LEU A 552 -15.31 5.42 -26.56
N ASP A 553 -14.39 6.36 -26.75
CA ASP A 553 -14.13 7.00 -28.05
C ASP A 553 -13.67 5.96 -29.08
N LYS A 554 -12.79 5.04 -28.70
CA LYS A 554 -12.35 3.94 -29.58
C LYS A 554 -13.48 2.97 -29.92
N PHE A 555 -14.33 2.64 -28.97
CA PHE A 555 -15.50 1.78 -29.22
C PHE A 555 -16.47 2.44 -30.22
N LYS A 556 -16.79 3.72 -30.01
CA LYS A 556 -17.66 4.50 -30.90
C LYS A 556 -17.06 4.64 -32.30
N ASN A 557 -15.75 4.77 -32.42
CA ASN A 557 -15.07 4.83 -33.72
C ASN A 557 -15.03 3.48 -34.44
N ALA A 558 -14.89 2.36 -33.73
CA ALA A 558 -14.93 1.02 -34.33
C ALA A 558 -16.32 0.64 -34.86
N GLY A 559 -17.39 1.28 -34.37
CA GLY A 559 -18.77 1.05 -34.80
C GLY A 559 -19.24 1.91 -35.98
N LYS A 560 -18.42 2.85 -36.49
CA LYS A 560 -18.75 3.62 -37.69
C LYS A 560 -18.25 2.87 -38.93
N PRO A 561 -19.09 2.58 -39.94
CA PRO A 561 -18.60 2.12 -41.23
C PRO A 561 -17.65 3.18 -41.79
N ASN A 562 -16.50 2.76 -42.31
CA ASN A 562 -15.63 3.65 -43.08
C ASN A 562 -16.44 4.18 -44.28
N GLU A 563 -16.82 5.45 -44.25
CA GLU A 563 -17.34 6.17 -45.43
C GLU A 563 -16.25 6.41 -46.46
#